data_AF-A0A061MYA2-F1
#
_entry.id   AF-A0A061MYA2-F1
#
_cell.length_a   1.000
_cell.length_b   1.000
_cell.length_c   1.000
_cell.angle_alpha   90.00
_cell.angle_beta   90.00
_cell.angle_gamma   90.00
#
_symmetry.space_group_name_H-M   'P 1'
#
loop_
_entity.id
_entity.type
_entity.pdbx_description
1 polymer ?
#
loop_
_entity_poly.entity_id
_entity_poly.type
_entity_poly.pdbx_seq_one_letter_code
_entity_poly.pdbx_strand_id
1 'polypeptide(L)'
;MRAFRQDQHVSVLIEMEEQVDTAVAAQQGLQSVGSNATPHQQQRAISNSVYNALRSTATDTQAATVSLLEAAEEEGNVIEYEGYYIMNVVAATLDRDTLRTLSYRPEISRIKLDEFIELDLPEVSSEEIEATDDNVEWNIDRIGAPDVWDDIGVTGEGITVGIIDSGTDWTHEALQENWRGYNPDDPENSDPYGNWFDAVEGQDMPYDLVSQPHGSHVMGTILGQGPDDENKIGVAPDANWISARAFSALGGTQSDLLASGQYMLAPEDDPSLAPDIVNNSWGGQPGVNDWYRPMVQAWKDSGIMRHSLQETPVQEMKQLRLLQTILKAMQ
;
A
#
# COMPACT_ATOMS: atom_id res chain seq x y z
N MET A 1 0.94 -28.72 9.57
CA MET A 1 0.57 -30.16 9.71
C MET A 1 -0.94 -30.45 9.74
N ARG A 2 -1.79 -29.67 10.46
CA ARG A 2 -3.25 -29.90 10.43
C ARG A 2 -3.90 -29.55 9.07
N ALA A 3 -3.39 -28.52 8.39
CA ALA A 3 -3.87 -28.07 7.09
C ALA A 3 -3.81 -29.18 6.01
N PHE A 4 -2.72 -29.94 5.94
CA PHE A 4 -2.54 -31.10 5.02
C PHE A 4 -3.45 -32.32 5.29
N ARG A 5 -4.56 -32.18 6.02
CA ARG A 5 -5.53 -33.28 6.19
C ARG A 5 -6.56 -33.31 5.08
N GLN A 6 -6.81 -32.17 4.45
CA GLN A 6 -7.78 -32.00 3.37
C GLN A 6 -7.06 -31.76 2.05
N ASP A 7 -5.91 -31.08 2.08
CA ASP A 7 -5.18 -30.67 0.89
C ASP A 7 -3.79 -31.32 0.80
N GLN A 8 -3.33 -31.58 -0.43
CA GLN A 8 -1.99 -32.12 -0.69
C GLN A 8 -0.91 -31.04 -0.62
N HIS A 9 -1.25 -29.81 -1.01
CA HIS A 9 -0.41 -28.62 -0.94
C HIS A 9 -1.12 -27.55 -0.10
N VAL A 10 -0.35 -26.70 0.57
CA VAL A 10 -0.88 -25.59 1.36
C VAL A 10 -0.02 -24.36 1.14
N SER A 11 -0.66 -23.19 1.09
CA SER A 11 0.02 -21.90 0.96
C SER A 11 0.57 -21.45 2.32
N VAL A 12 1.83 -21.06 2.32
CA VAL A 12 2.58 -20.66 3.51
C VAL A 12 3.41 -19.41 3.27
N LEU A 13 3.66 -18.68 4.36
CA LEU A 13 4.67 -17.64 4.42
C LEU A 13 5.88 -18.15 5.21
N ILE A 14 7.04 -18.08 4.58
CA ILE A 14 8.34 -18.50 5.11
C ILE A 14 9.12 -17.23 5.48
N GLU A 15 9.16 -16.92 6.78
CA GLU A 15 9.88 -15.77 7.33
C GLU A 15 11.36 -16.11 7.50
N MET A 16 12.23 -15.32 6.87
CA MET A 16 13.67 -15.47 6.98
C MET A 16 14.19 -14.94 8.33
N GLU A 17 15.23 -15.57 8.88
CA GLU A 17 15.83 -15.22 10.18
C GLU A 17 16.51 -13.85 10.15
N GLU A 18 17.20 -13.52 9.05
CA GLU A 18 17.83 -12.22 8.89
C GLU A 18 16.80 -11.18 8.42
N GLN A 19 16.69 -10.07 9.15
CA GLN A 19 15.74 -8.99 8.85
C GLN A 19 16.50 -7.66 8.84
N VAL A 20 16.07 -6.73 8.00
CA VAL A 20 16.70 -5.41 7.87
C VAL A 20 16.22 -4.49 8.99
N ASP A 21 17.15 -3.79 9.64
CA ASP A 21 16.85 -2.62 10.45
C ASP A 21 16.69 -1.40 9.53
N THR A 22 15.44 -1.14 9.12
CA THR A 22 15.10 -0.08 8.16
C THR A 22 15.42 1.32 8.68
N ALA A 23 15.40 1.53 9.99
CA ALA A 23 15.76 2.81 10.60
C ALA A 23 17.27 3.08 10.45
N VAL A 24 18.10 2.05 10.61
CA VAL A 24 19.54 2.13 10.33
C VAL A 24 19.79 2.39 8.85
N ALA A 25 19.10 1.68 7.94
CA ALA A 25 19.24 1.90 6.50
C ALA A 25 18.84 3.33 6.09
N ALA A 26 17.76 3.86 6.67
CA ALA A 26 17.33 5.25 6.46
C ALA A 26 18.38 6.25 6.96
N GLN A 27 18.97 6.01 8.14
CA GLN A 27 20.03 6.86 8.68
C GLN A 27 21.28 6.86 7.78
N GLN A 28 21.66 5.71 7.25
CA GLN A 28 22.77 5.58 6.29
C GLN A 28 22.49 6.36 5.00
N GLY A 29 21.26 6.26 4.48
CA GLY A 29 20.82 7.04 3.32
C GLY A 29 20.98 8.54 3.55
N LEU A 30 20.51 9.05 4.69
CA LEU A 30 20.66 10.46 5.05
C LEU A 30 22.13 10.89 5.21
N GLN A 31 22.98 10.03 5.80
CA GLN A 31 24.41 10.32 5.96
C GLN A 31 25.21 10.27 4.65
N SER A 32 24.68 9.60 3.62
CA SER A 32 25.33 9.50 2.31
C SER A 32 25.32 10.82 1.53
N VAL A 33 24.41 11.74 1.88
CA VAL A 33 24.31 13.06 1.27
C VAL A 33 24.93 14.15 2.15
N GLY A 34 25.49 15.18 1.53
CA GLY A 34 26.11 16.29 2.27
C GLY A 34 25.11 17.13 3.05
N SER A 35 25.57 17.86 4.06
CA SER A 35 24.72 18.73 4.92
C SER A 35 23.95 19.82 4.16
N ASN A 36 24.36 20.13 2.93
CA ASN A 36 23.72 21.13 2.07
C ASN A 36 22.70 20.51 1.09
N ALA A 37 22.45 19.20 1.18
CA ALA A 37 21.47 18.52 0.35
C ALA A 37 20.05 19.04 0.63
N THR A 38 19.27 19.23 -0.42
CA THR A 38 17.87 19.63 -0.28
C THR A 38 17.05 18.52 0.39
N PRO A 39 15.92 18.84 1.04
CA PRO A 39 15.01 17.82 1.58
C PRO A 39 14.60 16.75 0.56
N HIS A 40 14.31 17.12 -0.69
CA HIS A 40 14.07 16.16 -1.77
C HIS A 40 15.26 15.22 -2.02
N GLN A 41 16.51 15.73 -2.02
CA GLN A 41 17.70 14.90 -2.16
C GLN A 41 17.90 13.98 -0.96
N GLN A 42 17.63 14.46 0.26
CA GLN A 42 17.70 13.66 1.48
C GLN A 42 16.67 12.54 1.46
N GLN A 43 15.41 12.86 1.12
CA GLN A 43 14.32 11.91 1.03
C GLN A 43 14.63 10.82 -0.01
N ARG A 44 15.05 11.22 -1.22
CA ARG A 44 15.47 10.26 -2.25
C ARG A 44 16.62 9.35 -1.79
N ALA A 45 17.59 9.88 -1.05
CA ALA A 45 18.70 9.07 -0.53
C ALA A 45 18.23 8.09 0.57
N ILE A 46 17.30 8.51 1.43
CA ILE A 46 16.66 7.66 2.44
C ILE A 46 15.89 6.52 1.79
N SER A 47 14.96 6.82 0.88
CA SER A 47 14.10 5.82 0.25
C SER A 47 14.91 4.78 -0.52
N ASN A 48 15.91 5.23 -1.30
CA ASN A 48 16.82 4.32 -2.02
C ASN A 48 17.65 3.45 -1.08
N SER A 49 18.13 3.99 0.05
CA SER A 49 18.94 3.23 0.99
C SER A 49 18.13 2.12 1.66
N VAL A 50 16.90 2.43 2.10
CA VAL A 50 15.97 1.44 2.69
C VAL A 50 15.63 0.36 1.67
N TYR A 51 15.21 0.75 0.48
CA TYR A 51 14.87 -0.18 -0.61
C TYR A 51 16.04 -1.11 -0.97
N ASN A 52 17.25 -0.56 -1.17
CA ASN A 52 18.42 -1.36 -1.51
C ASN A 52 18.82 -2.33 -0.40
N ALA A 53 18.73 -1.90 0.87
CA ALA A 53 19.01 -2.77 2.01
C ALA A 53 18.04 -3.96 2.06
N LEU A 54 16.74 -3.70 1.92
CA LEU A 54 15.71 -4.74 1.88
C LEU A 54 15.93 -5.71 0.72
N ARG A 55 16.13 -5.20 -0.51
CA ARG A 55 16.32 -6.02 -1.71
C ARG A 55 17.60 -6.85 -1.65
N SER A 56 18.72 -6.28 -1.19
CA SER A 56 19.98 -7.00 -1.05
C SER A 56 19.87 -8.12 -0.02
N THR A 57 19.38 -7.82 1.19
CA THR A 57 19.22 -8.83 2.24
C THR A 57 18.30 -9.95 1.79
N ALA A 58 17.18 -9.64 1.14
CA ALA A 58 16.28 -10.66 0.61
C ALA A 58 16.97 -11.53 -0.45
N THR A 59 17.63 -10.92 -1.43
CA THR A 59 18.37 -11.65 -2.48
C THR A 59 19.40 -12.60 -1.88
N ASP A 60 20.20 -12.13 -0.92
CA ASP A 60 21.30 -12.90 -0.35
C ASP A 60 20.79 -14.04 0.56
N THR A 61 19.77 -13.77 1.36
CA THR A 61 19.32 -14.69 2.41
C THR A 61 18.27 -15.67 1.91
N GLN A 62 17.43 -15.30 0.94
CA GLN A 62 16.42 -16.18 0.37
C GLN A 62 17.01 -17.19 -0.62
N ALA A 63 18.20 -16.94 -1.18
CA ALA A 63 18.79 -17.74 -2.26
C ALA A 63 18.74 -19.26 -2.02
N ALA A 64 19.15 -19.72 -0.82
CA ALA A 64 19.14 -21.15 -0.51
C ALA A 64 17.73 -21.74 -0.40
N THR A 65 16.77 -20.95 0.10
CA THR A 65 15.36 -21.34 0.20
C THR A 65 14.70 -21.39 -1.16
N VAL A 66 14.93 -20.37 -1.99
CA VAL A 66 14.44 -20.31 -3.38
C VAL A 66 14.97 -21.48 -4.20
N SER A 67 16.27 -21.80 -4.13
CA SER A 67 16.83 -22.95 -4.84
C SER A 67 16.23 -24.30 -4.39
N LEU A 68 15.82 -24.43 -3.13
CA LEU A 68 15.11 -25.63 -2.65
C LEU A 68 13.68 -25.69 -3.20
N LEU A 69 12.99 -24.55 -3.26
CA LEU A 69 11.64 -24.44 -3.80
C LEU A 69 11.61 -24.70 -5.31
N GLU A 70 12.56 -24.12 -6.06
CA GLU A 70 12.78 -24.39 -7.49
C GLU A 70 12.94 -25.89 -7.78
N ALA A 71 13.83 -26.57 -7.06
CA ALA A 71 14.04 -28.00 -7.24
C ALA A 71 12.78 -28.83 -6.88
N ALA A 72 12.05 -28.41 -5.84
CA ALA A 72 10.82 -29.09 -5.43
C ALA A 72 9.65 -28.82 -6.40
N GLU A 73 9.63 -27.67 -7.07
CA GLU A 73 8.67 -27.33 -8.13
C GLU A 73 8.85 -28.23 -9.35
N GLU A 74 10.10 -28.49 -9.78
CA GLU A 74 10.41 -29.44 -10.87
C GLU A 74 9.89 -30.87 -10.59
N GLU A 75 9.78 -31.23 -9.31
CA GLU A 75 9.27 -32.52 -8.84
C GLU A 75 7.74 -32.52 -8.60
N GLY A 76 7.07 -31.37 -8.72
CA GLY A 76 5.63 -31.19 -8.46
C GLY A 76 5.27 -31.11 -6.96
N ASN A 77 6.26 -30.96 -6.08
CA ASN A 77 6.07 -30.82 -4.64
C ASN A 77 5.79 -29.36 -4.23
N VAL A 78 6.12 -28.40 -5.10
CA VAL A 78 5.75 -26.99 -5.01
C VAL A 78 4.93 -26.63 -6.25
N ILE A 79 3.87 -25.85 -6.05
CA ILE A 79 2.99 -25.37 -7.13
C ILE A 79 3.43 -23.99 -7.61
N GLU A 80 3.80 -23.12 -6.65
CA GLU A 80 4.26 -21.76 -6.90
C GLU A 80 5.05 -21.27 -5.68
N TYR A 81 5.90 -20.26 -5.90
CA TYR A 81 6.54 -19.50 -4.83
C TYR A 81 6.89 -18.09 -5.32
N GLU A 82 6.95 -17.14 -4.39
CA GLU A 82 7.28 -15.74 -4.66
C GLU A 82 8.07 -15.14 -3.48
N GLY A 83 9.10 -14.33 -3.78
CA GLY A 83 9.95 -13.71 -2.78
C GLY A 83 9.59 -12.24 -2.55
N TYR A 84 9.31 -11.87 -1.31
CA TYR A 84 9.01 -10.49 -0.91
C TYR A 84 10.17 -9.90 -0.10
N TYR A 85 10.82 -8.87 -0.64
CA TYR A 85 11.97 -8.24 -0.01
C TYR A 85 11.59 -7.34 1.16
N ILE A 86 10.39 -6.74 1.12
CA ILE A 86 9.97 -5.72 2.09
C ILE A 86 9.86 -6.23 3.54
N MET A 87 9.62 -7.54 3.71
CA MET A 87 9.58 -8.22 5.00
C MET A 87 10.51 -9.44 5.06
N ASN A 88 11.35 -9.61 4.03
CA ASN A 88 12.18 -10.79 3.82
C ASN A 88 11.42 -12.12 4.07
N VAL A 89 10.38 -12.34 3.26
CA VAL A 89 9.47 -13.49 3.33
C VAL A 89 9.41 -14.17 1.96
N VAL A 90 9.29 -15.49 1.93
CA VAL A 90 8.93 -16.24 0.72
C VAL A 90 7.53 -16.83 0.90
N ALA A 91 6.59 -16.49 0.01
CA ALA A 91 5.32 -17.20 -0.09
C ALA A 91 5.49 -18.45 -0.96
N ALA A 92 4.84 -19.55 -0.59
CA ALA A 92 4.88 -20.77 -1.40
C ALA A 92 3.66 -21.65 -1.17
N THR A 93 3.17 -22.28 -2.24
CA THR A 93 2.14 -23.34 -2.18
C THR A 93 2.83 -24.69 -2.32
N LEU A 94 2.99 -25.42 -1.21
CA LEU A 94 3.89 -26.57 -1.14
C LEU A 94 3.33 -27.76 -0.38
N ASP A 95 3.90 -28.93 -0.62
CA ASP A 95 3.50 -30.19 0.00
C ASP A 95 4.05 -30.35 1.44
N ARG A 96 3.64 -31.44 2.10
CA ARG A 96 4.01 -31.70 3.49
C ARG A 96 5.50 -31.97 3.67
N ASP A 97 6.11 -32.71 2.74
CA ASP A 97 7.49 -33.15 2.91
C ASP A 97 8.46 -32.00 2.62
N THR A 98 8.14 -31.12 1.66
CA THR A 98 8.85 -29.85 1.42
C THR A 98 8.73 -28.93 2.63
N LEU A 99 7.53 -28.73 3.19
CA LEU A 99 7.34 -27.92 4.40
C LEU A 99 8.23 -28.41 5.55
N ARG A 100 8.28 -29.74 5.73
CA ARG A 100 9.10 -30.34 6.78
C ARG A 100 10.59 -30.11 6.53
N THR A 101 11.04 -30.24 5.29
CA THR A 101 12.44 -29.97 4.90
C THR A 101 12.82 -28.53 5.19
N LEU A 102 11.98 -27.58 4.80
CA LEU A 102 12.16 -26.15 5.08
C LEU A 102 12.19 -25.85 6.58
N SER A 103 11.36 -26.52 7.40
CA SER A 103 11.31 -26.28 8.85
C SER A 103 12.60 -26.61 9.61
N TYR A 104 13.56 -27.30 8.99
CA TYR A 104 14.87 -27.60 9.58
C TYR A 104 15.99 -26.66 9.10
N ARG A 105 15.68 -25.70 8.24
CA ARG A 105 16.67 -24.77 7.67
C ARG A 105 17.00 -23.66 8.66
N PRO A 106 18.29 -23.42 8.98
CA PRO A 106 18.68 -22.40 9.95
C PRO A 106 18.42 -20.95 9.48
N GLU A 107 18.30 -20.72 8.18
CA GLU A 107 17.98 -19.42 7.59
C GLU A 107 16.49 -19.06 7.70
N ILE A 108 15.62 -20.00 8.08
CA ILE A 108 14.18 -19.80 8.24
C ILE A 108 13.85 -19.62 9.73
N SER A 109 13.26 -18.48 10.08
CA SER A 109 12.82 -18.19 11.45
C SER A 109 11.50 -18.90 11.75
N ARG A 110 10.55 -18.80 10.82
CA ARG A 110 9.18 -19.28 11.02
C ARG A 110 8.50 -19.59 9.70
N ILE A 111 7.61 -20.58 9.73
CA ILE A 111 6.68 -20.88 8.65
C ILE A 111 5.25 -20.76 9.20
N LYS A 112 4.43 -19.93 8.59
CA LYS A 112 3.00 -19.73 8.91
C LYS A 112 2.15 -20.10 7.70
N LEU A 113 0.87 -20.34 7.91
CA LEU A 113 -0.06 -20.38 6.79
C LEU A 113 -0.15 -18.99 6.17
N ASP A 114 -0.32 -18.93 4.86
CA ASP A 114 -0.80 -17.73 4.19
C ASP A 114 -2.30 -17.60 4.51
N GLU A 115 -2.63 -16.69 5.43
CA GLU A 115 -3.99 -16.56 5.94
C GLU A 115 -4.84 -15.69 5.02
N PHE A 116 -6.12 -16.04 4.94
CA PHE A 116 -7.10 -15.24 4.21
C PHE A 116 -7.71 -14.20 5.16
N ILE A 117 -7.75 -12.95 4.70
CA ILE A 117 -8.29 -11.79 5.42
C ILE A 117 -9.58 -11.38 4.72
N GLU A 118 -10.68 -11.45 5.46
CA GLU A 118 -11.98 -10.96 4.99
C GLU A 118 -11.93 -9.43 4.90
N LEU A 119 -12.52 -8.87 3.85
CA LEU A 119 -12.71 -7.43 3.73
C LEU A 119 -13.97 -7.04 4.48
N ASP A 120 -13.84 -6.11 5.43
CA ASP A 120 -15.00 -5.52 6.09
C ASP A 120 -15.67 -4.55 5.12
N LEU A 121 -16.90 -4.88 4.73
CA LEU A 121 -17.65 -4.12 3.74
C LEU A 121 -18.63 -3.15 4.40
N PRO A 122 -18.79 -1.93 3.87
CA PRO A 122 -19.73 -0.96 4.39
C PRO A 122 -21.16 -1.43 4.17
N GLU A 123 -22.06 -1.08 5.10
CA GLU A 123 -23.49 -1.27 4.90
C GLU A 123 -23.98 -0.30 3.82
N VAL A 124 -24.45 -0.84 2.70
CA VAL A 124 -25.05 -0.05 1.62
C VAL A 124 -26.51 0.25 1.97
N SER A 125 -26.82 1.51 2.26
CA SER A 125 -28.21 1.97 2.34
C SER A 125 -28.78 2.22 0.95
N SER A 126 -30.05 1.88 0.74
CA SER A 126 -30.77 2.19 -0.50
C SER A 126 -31.45 3.57 -0.48
N GLU A 127 -31.21 4.36 0.56
CA GLU A 127 -31.74 5.73 0.67
C GLU A 127 -30.97 6.66 -0.27
N GLU A 128 -31.69 7.39 -1.12
CA GLU A 128 -31.10 8.49 -1.90
C GLU A 128 -30.65 9.58 -0.94
N ILE A 129 -29.35 9.86 -0.94
CA ILE A 129 -28.78 11.02 -0.27
C ILE A 129 -28.92 12.19 -1.25
N GLU A 130 -29.68 13.22 -0.90
CA GLU A 130 -29.67 14.45 -1.68
C GLU A 130 -28.35 15.18 -1.45
N ALA A 131 -27.68 15.55 -2.55
CA ALA A 131 -26.50 16.41 -2.50
C ALA A 131 -26.85 17.68 -1.73
N THR A 132 -26.01 18.06 -0.77
CA THR A 132 -26.24 19.27 0.01
C THR A 132 -26.00 20.51 -0.87
N ASP A 133 -26.80 21.56 -0.68
CA ASP A 133 -26.66 22.85 -1.40
C ASP A 133 -25.29 23.52 -1.13
N ASP A 134 -24.55 23.08 -0.11
CA ASP A 134 -23.31 23.69 0.37
C ASP A 134 -22.03 23.05 -0.24
N ASN A 135 -22.16 22.11 -1.20
CA ASN A 135 -21.03 21.50 -1.94
C ASN A 135 -19.94 20.84 -1.06
N VAL A 136 -20.25 20.56 0.21
CA VAL A 136 -19.37 19.94 1.20
C VAL A 136 -20.16 18.92 2.01
N GLU A 137 -19.64 17.70 2.11
CA GLU A 137 -20.31 16.62 2.84
C GLU A 137 -20.23 16.79 4.37
N TRP A 138 -21.27 16.34 5.09
CA TRP A 138 -21.41 16.57 6.54
C TRP A 138 -20.24 16.00 7.37
N ASN A 139 -19.66 14.88 6.95
CA ASN A 139 -18.53 14.23 7.61
C ASN A 139 -17.25 15.05 7.45
N ILE A 140 -17.11 15.74 6.31
CA ILE A 140 -15.97 16.60 5.98
C ILE A 140 -16.02 17.91 6.76
N ASP A 141 -17.21 18.52 6.86
CA ASP A 141 -17.45 19.68 7.73
C ASP A 141 -17.14 19.35 9.20
N ARG A 142 -17.61 18.19 9.68
CA ARG A 142 -17.45 17.76 11.07
C ARG A 142 -15.99 17.63 11.52
N ILE A 143 -15.07 17.26 10.64
CA ILE A 143 -13.64 17.14 10.96
C ILE A 143 -12.87 18.45 10.77
N GLY A 144 -13.53 19.51 10.31
CA GLY A 144 -12.96 20.83 10.07
C GLY A 144 -12.07 20.89 8.84
N ALA A 145 -12.34 20.08 7.81
CA ALA A 145 -11.59 20.17 6.56
C ALA A 145 -11.82 21.51 5.84
N PRO A 146 -13.04 22.09 5.80
CA PRO A 146 -13.25 23.43 5.22
C PRO A 146 -12.38 24.51 5.86
N ASP A 147 -12.21 24.50 7.19
CA ASP A 147 -11.31 25.43 7.88
C ASP A 147 -9.85 25.31 7.39
N VAL A 148 -9.40 24.09 7.02
CA VAL A 148 -8.05 23.87 6.47
C VAL A 148 -7.97 24.37 5.01
N TRP A 149 -9.02 24.21 4.23
CA TRP A 149 -9.04 24.73 2.87
C TRP A 149 -9.09 26.26 2.87
N ASP A 150 -9.97 26.86 3.66
CA ASP A 150 -10.27 28.30 3.61
C ASP A 150 -9.26 29.15 4.39
N ASP A 151 -8.91 28.78 5.63
CA ASP A 151 -8.01 29.59 6.46
C ASP A 151 -6.53 29.30 6.18
N ILE A 152 -6.25 28.06 5.79
CA ILE A 152 -4.90 27.54 5.65
C ILE A 152 -4.49 27.44 4.17
N GLY A 153 -5.43 27.25 3.24
CA GLY A 153 -5.15 27.17 1.80
C GLY A 153 -4.43 25.89 1.42
N VAL A 154 -4.74 24.77 2.08
CA VAL A 154 -4.10 23.46 1.83
C VAL A 154 -5.16 22.41 1.56
N THR A 155 -5.10 21.82 0.38
CA THR A 155 -6.13 20.92 -0.20
C THR A 155 -5.56 19.56 -0.61
N GLY A 156 -4.25 19.33 -0.44
CA GLY A 156 -3.58 18.09 -0.85
C GLY A 156 -2.70 18.21 -2.09
N GLU A 157 -2.62 19.40 -2.71
CA GLU A 157 -1.78 19.63 -3.89
C GLU A 157 -0.34 19.11 -3.69
N GLY A 158 0.14 18.32 -4.65
CA GLY A 158 1.48 17.75 -4.65
C GLY A 158 1.67 16.53 -3.75
N ILE A 159 0.63 16.07 -3.05
CA ILE A 159 0.64 14.82 -2.27
C ILE A 159 0.03 13.70 -3.10
N THR A 160 0.66 12.53 -3.09
CA THR A 160 0.09 11.29 -3.63
C THR A 160 -0.34 10.36 -2.50
N VAL A 161 -1.60 9.92 -2.50
CA VAL A 161 -2.12 8.90 -1.59
C VAL A 161 -2.18 7.55 -2.30
N GLY A 162 -1.49 6.55 -1.77
CA GLY A 162 -1.62 5.16 -2.16
C GLY A 162 -2.71 4.47 -1.36
N ILE A 163 -3.51 3.63 -2.00
CA ILE A 163 -4.51 2.80 -1.33
C ILE A 163 -4.23 1.31 -1.57
N ILE A 164 -4.30 0.49 -0.52
CA ILE A 164 -4.31 -0.98 -0.63
C ILE A 164 -5.71 -1.46 -0.25
N ASP A 165 -6.52 -1.88 -1.23
CA ASP A 165 -7.95 -2.20 -1.03
C ASP A 165 -8.51 -3.13 -2.13
N SER A 166 -9.82 -3.12 -2.38
CA SER A 166 -10.51 -3.91 -3.42
C SER A 166 -10.27 -3.40 -4.84
N GLY A 167 -9.65 -2.23 -4.98
CA GLY A 167 -9.41 -1.53 -6.23
C GLY A 167 -9.85 -0.07 -6.17
N THR A 168 -9.78 0.64 -7.28
CA THR A 168 -10.29 2.02 -7.41
C THR A 168 -10.69 2.24 -8.86
N ASP A 169 -11.93 2.66 -9.08
CA ASP A 169 -12.43 2.97 -10.42
C ASP A 169 -11.87 4.32 -10.90
N TRP A 170 -10.84 4.28 -11.75
CA TRP A 170 -10.24 5.48 -12.33
C TRP A 170 -11.15 6.19 -13.34
N THR A 171 -12.23 5.56 -13.81
CA THR A 171 -13.17 6.18 -14.74
C THR A 171 -14.27 6.97 -14.03
N HIS A 172 -14.33 6.88 -12.70
CA HIS A 172 -15.31 7.61 -11.91
C HIS A 172 -15.04 9.11 -12.00
N GLU A 173 -16.08 9.90 -12.31
CA GLU A 173 -15.96 11.35 -12.54
C GLU A 173 -15.33 12.09 -11.35
N ALA A 174 -15.58 11.59 -10.13
CA ALA A 174 -15.03 12.19 -8.91
C ALA A 174 -13.58 11.83 -8.57
N LEU A 175 -12.94 10.93 -9.34
CA LEU A 175 -11.62 10.37 -9.04
C LEU A 175 -10.65 10.45 -10.22
N GLN A 176 -11.16 10.52 -11.45
CA GLN A 176 -10.37 10.38 -12.68
C GLN A 176 -9.24 11.41 -12.78
N GLU A 177 -9.55 12.70 -12.58
CA GLU A 177 -8.57 13.78 -12.78
C GLU A 177 -7.41 13.72 -11.79
N ASN A 178 -7.65 13.17 -10.60
CA ASN A 178 -6.67 13.01 -9.53
C ASN A 178 -5.88 11.69 -9.62
N TRP A 179 -6.22 10.80 -10.55
CA TRP A 179 -5.42 9.61 -10.75
C TRP A 179 -4.07 10.02 -11.33
N ARG A 180 -2.96 9.66 -10.67
CA ARG A 180 -1.62 10.10 -11.10
C ARG A 180 -1.23 9.59 -12.48
N GLY A 181 -1.85 8.49 -12.94
CA GLY A 181 -1.67 7.94 -14.29
C GLY A 181 -2.57 8.57 -15.36
N TYR A 182 -3.50 9.45 -14.99
CA TYR A 182 -4.44 10.04 -15.94
C TYR A 182 -3.76 11.04 -16.87
N ASN A 183 -4.10 10.96 -18.15
CA ASN A 183 -3.62 11.90 -19.16
C ASN A 183 -4.78 12.75 -19.70
N PRO A 184 -4.97 13.99 -19.21
CA PRO A 184 -6.09 14.84 -19.66
C PRO A 184 -5.98 15.27 -21.14
N ASP A 185 -4.77 15.31 -21.69
CA ASP A 185 -4.55 15.66 -23.11
C ASP A 185 -4.86 14.48 -24.06
N ASP A 186 -4.80 13.25 -23.54
CA ASP A 186 -5.09 12.02 -24.27
C ASP A 186 -5.65 10.93 -23.34
N PRO A 187 -6.94 11.05 -22.91
CA PRO A 187 -7.52 10.18 -21.88
C PRO A 187 -7.48 8.68 -22.21
N GLU A 188 -7.53 8.35 -23.50
CA GLU A 188 -7.45 6.98 -24.01
C GLU A 188 -6.04 6.35 -23.86
N ASN A 189 -5.03 7.17 -23.57
CA ASN A 189 -3.63 6.76 -23.39
C ASN A 189 -3.11 7.20 -21.99
N SER A 190 -3.92 6.94 -20.96
CA SER A 190 -3.49 7.05 -19.56
C SER A 190 -2.53 5.91 -19.19
N ASP A 191 -1.61 6.15 -18.24
CA ASP A 191 -0.46 5.29 -17.95
C ASP A 191 -0.54 4.63 -16.56
N PRO A 192 -0.82 3.31 -16.47
CA PRO A 192 -0.84 2.58 -15.20
C PRO A 192 0.56 2.35 -14.60
N TYR A 193 1.65 2.57 -15.36
CA TYR A 193 3.01 2.29 -14.89
C TYR A 193 3.36 3.08 -13.62
N GLY A 194 3.57 2.36 -12.52
CA GLY A 194 3.80 2.96 -11.20
C GLY A 194 2.58 3.62 -10.56
N ASN A 195 1.38 3.51 -11.16
CA ASN A 195 0.14 4.11 -10.66
C ASN A 195 -0.96 3.08 -10.32
N TRP A 196 -0.79 1.83 -10.76
CA TRP A 196 -1.71 0.73 -10.51
C TRP A 196 -0.97 -0.60 -10.30
N PHE A 197 -1.50 -1.43 -9.40
CA PHE A 197 -1.09 -2.81 -9.21
C PHE A 197 -2.31 -3.67 -8.85
N ASP A 198 -2.39 -4.88 -9.40
CA ASP A 198 -3.44 -5.83 -9.06
C ASP A 198 -2.82 -7.16 -8.63
N ALA A 199 -2.78 -7.40 -7.33
CA ALA A 199 -2.25 -8.62 -6.74
C ALA A 199 -3.18 -9.82 -6.96
N VAL A 200 -4.45 -9.60 -7.31
CA VAL A 200 -5.50 -10.62 -7.26
C VAL A 200 -5.74 -11.22 -8.65
N GLU A 201 -5.95 -10.38 -9.67
CA GLU A 201 -6.28 -10.83 -11.03
C GLU A 201 -5.30 -10.33 -12.11
N GLY A 202 -4.34 -9.47 -11.74
CA GLY A 202 -3.34 -8.92 -12.66
C GLY A 202 -3.95 -8.09 -13.79
N GLN A 203 -5.04 -7.34 -13.54
CA GLN A 203 -5.57 -6.41 -14.54
C GLN A 203 -4.61 -5.23 -14.77
N ASP A 204 -4.53 -4.78 -16.02
CA ASP A 204 -3.58 -3.74 -16.44
C ASP A 204 -4.03 -2.31 -16.08
N MET A 205 -5.33 -2.10 -15.87
CA MET A 205 -5.90 -0.78 -15.56
C MET A 205 -6.64 -0.82 -14.22
N PRO A 206 -6.70 0.32 -13.50
CA PRO A 206 -7.49 0.39 -12.28
C PRO A 206 -8.94 0.02 -12.53
N TYR A 207 -9.51 -0.68 -11.57
CA TYR A 207 -10.94 -0.93 -11.49
C TYR A 207 -11.27 -1.28 -10.06
N ASP A 208 -12.56 -1.37 -9.77
CA ASP A 208 -13.04 -1.85 -8.49
C ASP A 208 -14.21 -2.82 -8.69
N LEU A 209 -14.60 -3.50 -7.61
CA LEU A 209 -15.68 -4.48 -7.63
C LEU A 209 -17.02 -3.78 -7.83
N VAL A 210 -17.66 -4.01 -8.98
CA VAL A 210 -18.97 -3.41 -9.32
C VAL A 210 -20.03 -3.62 -8.23
N SER A 211 -20.03 -4.78 -7.56
CA SER A 211 -21.01 -5.09 -6.52
C SER A 211 -20.71 -4.47 -5.15
N GLN A 212 -19.46 -4.07 -4.90
CA GLN A 212 -18.97 -3.56 -3.61
C GLN A 212 -17.66 -2.77 -3.85
N PRO A 213 -17.76 -1.55 -4.40
CA PRO A 213 -16.58 -0.74 -4.75
C PRO A 213 -16.00 -0.06 -3.49
N HIS A 214 -15.49 -0.88 -2.57
CA HIS A 214 -15.03 -0.44 -1.25
C HIS A 214 -13.85 0.53 -1.37
N GLY A 215 -12.83 0.17 -2.15
CA GLY A 215 -11.66 1.02 -2.34
C GLY A 215 -11.98 2.34 -3.05
N SER A 216 -12.91 2.35 -4.02
CA SER A 216 -13.38 3.59 -4.65
C SER A 216 -14.13 4.49 -3.66
N HIS A 217 -14.95 3.92 -2.79
CA HIS A 217 -15.62 4.66 -1.72
C HIS A 217 -14.62 5.27 -0.72
N VAL A 218 -13.61 4.49 -0.31
CA VAL A 218 -12.53 4.96 0.57
C VAL A 218 -11.74 6.08 -0.11
N MET A 219 -11.33 5.90 -1.38
CA MET A 219 -10.60 6.94 -2.11
C MET A 219 -11.44 8.21 -2.27
N GLY A 220 -12.75 8.08 -2.55
CA GLY A 220 -13.67 9.22 -2.59
C GLY A 220 -13.75 9.97 -1.25
N THR A 221 -13.70 9.26 -0.12
CA THR A 221 -13.64 9.89 1.21
C THR A 221 -12.32 10.65 1.43
N ILE A 222 -11.22 10.15 0.85
CA ILE A 222 -9.90 10.80 0.97
C ILE A 222 -9.84 12.05 0.11
N LEU A 223 -10.21 11.98 -1.17
CA LEU A 223 -9.94 13.04 -2.14
C LEU A 223 -11.01 13.24 -3.21
N GLY A 224 -12.18 12.60 -3.11
CA GLY A 224 -13.22 12.72 -4.12
C GLY A 224 -13.61 14.17 -4.39
N GLN A 225 -13.72 14.52 -5.66
CA GLN A 225 -14.04 15.88 -6.09
C GLN A 225 -14.89 15.81 -7.35
N GLY A 226 -16.09 16.39 -7.29
CA GLY A 226 -16.96 16.48 -8.47
C GLY A 226 -16.30 17.30 -9.58
N PRO A 227 -16.78 17.15 -10.84
CA PRO A 227 -16.25 17.90 -11.97
C PRO A 227 -16.22 19.42 -11.73
N ASP A 228 -15.27 20.10 -12.37
CA ASP A 228 -15.10 21.57 -12.31
C ASP A 228 -14.91 22.13 -10.88
N ASP A 229 -14.38 21.32 -9.96
CA ASP A 229 -14.18 21.64 -8.53
C ASP A 229 -15.47 22.01 -7.77
N GLU A 230 -16.63 21.67 -8.33
CA GLU A 230 -17.90 22.18 -7.80
C GLU A 230 -18.34 21.46 -6.52
N ASN A 231 -18.00 20.17 -6.32
CA ASN A 231 -18.42 19.40 -5.14
C ASN A 231 -17.22 18.74 -4.44
N LYS A 232 -16.88 19.19 -3.22
CA LYS A 232 -15.75 18.64 -2.45
C LYS A 232 -16.25 17.52 -1.53
N ILE A 233 -16.05 16.29 -1.98
CA ILE A 233 -16.49 15.06 -1.30
C ILE A 233 -15.41 14.57 -0.32
N GLY A 234 -14.14 14.68 -0.71
CA GLY A 234 -13.00 14.19 0.05
C GLY A 234 -12.31 15.26 0.89
N VAL A 235 -11.46 14.81 1.83
CA VAL A 235 -10.68 15.68 2.74
C VAL A 235 -9.57 16.46 2.03
N ALA A 236 -8.93 15.84 1.04
CA ALA A 236 -7.78 16.36 0.32
C ALA A 236 -8.07 16.35 -1.19
N PRO A 237 -9.03 17.18 -1.66
CA PRO A 237 -9.54 17.13 -3.03
C PRO A 237 -8.46 17.31 -4.10
N ASP A 238 -7.39 18.07 -3.84
CA ASP A 238 -6.33 18.32 -4.84
C ASP A 238 -5.15 17.32 -4.73
N ALA A 239 -5.28 16.26 -3.91
CA ALA A 239 -4.28 15.20 -3.84
C ALA A 239 -4.37 14.27 -5.06
N ASN A 240 -3.26 13.65 -5.43
CA ASN A 240 -3.23 12.59 -6.43
C ASN A 240 -3.38 11.21 -5.77
N TRP A 241 -3.71 10.18 -6.55
CA TRP A 241 -3.71 8.82 -6.05
C TRP A 241 -3.06 7.77 -6.96
N ILE A 242 -2.64 6.69 -6.29
CA ILE A 242 -2.29 5.39 -6.88
C ILE A 242 -3.01 4.28 -6.10
N SER A 243 -3.18 3.12 -6.71
CA SER A 243 -3.90 2.01 -6.06
C SER A 243 -3.21 0.67 -6.26
N ALA A 244 -3.19 -0.14 -5.20
CA ALA A 244 -2.92 -1.56 -5.28
C ALA A 244 -4.15 -2.35 -4.84
N ARG A 245 -4.69 -3.16 -5.73
CA ARG A 245 -5.77 -4.08 -5.42
C ARG A 245 -5.20 -5.33 -4.74
N ALA A 246 -5.63 -5.57 -3.50
CA ALA A 246 -5.26 -6.74 -2.70
C ALA A 246 -6.46 -7.58 -2.29
N PHE A 247 -7.69 -7.12 -2.55
CA PHE A 247 -8.91 -7.81 -2.13
C PHE A 247 -9.83 -8.13 -3.32
N SER A 248 -10.33 -9.37 -3.33
CA SER A 248 -11.50 -9.79 -4.10
C SER A 248 -12.79 -9.53 -3.30
N ALA A 249 -13.94 -9.83 -3.88
CA ALA A 249 -15.23 -9.79 -3.18
C ALA A 249 -15.31 -10.73 -1.95
N LEU A 250 -14.40 -11.70 -1.84
CA LEU A 250 -14.35 -12.60 -0.70
C LEU A 250 -13.38 -12.12 0.38
N GLY A 251 -12.41 -11.27 0.04
CA GLY A 251 -11.23 -11.00 0.84
C GLY A 251 -9.94 -11.12 0.03
N GLY A 252 -8.80 -11.10 0.73
CA GLY A 252 -7.45 -11.18 0.16
C GLY A 252 -6.52 -12.03 1.02
N THR A 253 -5.43 -12.53 0.44
CA THR A 253 -4.42 -13.31 1.18
C THR A 253 -3.37 -12.38 1.81
N GLN A 254 -2.58 -12.91 2.75
CA GLN A 254 -1.45 -12.15 3.28
C GLN A 254 -0.38 -11.94 2.20
N SER A 255 -0.20 -12.88 1.26
CA SER A 255 0.70 -12.70 0.13
C SER A 255 0.25 -11.58 -0.82
N ASP A 256 -1.06 -11.43 -1.09
CA ASP A 256 -1.60 -10.30 -1.89
C ASP A 256 -1.28 -8.94 -1.23
N LEU A 257 -1.41 -8.87 0.11
CA LEU A 257 -1.08 -7.69 0.91
C LEU A 257 0.43 -7.42 0.99
N LEU A 258 1.26 -8.47 0.99
CA LEU A 258 2.72 -8.35 0.90
C LEU A 258 3.13 -7.79 -0.45
N ALA A 259 2.58 -8.32 -1.54
CA ALA A 259 2.82 -7.86 -2.91
C ALA A 259 2.41 -6.39 -3.07
N SER A 260 1.19 -6.05 -2.64
CA SER A 260 0.66 -4.69 -2.69
C SER A 260 1.48 -3.73 -1.82
N GLY A 261 1.93 -4.19 -0.65
CA GLY A 261 2.71 -3.33 0.22
C GLY A 261 4.14 -3.09 -0.24
N GLN A 262 4.75 -4.10 -0.86
CA GLN A 262 6.02 -3.99 -1.56
C GLN A 262 5.91 -3.01 -2.74
N TYR A 263 4.83 -3.11 -3.52
CA TYR A 263 4.54 -2.19 -4.60
C TYR A 263 4.47 -0.75 -4.09
N MET A 264 3.76 -0.48 -2.99
CA MET A 264 3.69 0.88 -2.41
C MET A 264 5.06 1.42 -1.99
N LEU A 265 6.02 0.58 -1.61
CA LEU A 265 7.36 1.04 -1.23
C LEU A 265 8.20 1.49 -2.44
N ALA A 266 8.06 0.79 -3.57
CA ALA A 266 8.80 1.07 -4.79
C ALA A 266 8.02 0.53 -6.00
N PRO A 267 7.01 1.28 -6.50
CA PRO A 267 6.29 0.89 -7.70
C PRO A 267 7.28 0.70 -8.85
N GLU A 268 7.12 -0.38 -9.60
CA GLU A 268 8.03 -0.71 -10.70
C GLU A 268 9.51 -0.78 -10.31
N ASP A 269 9.77 -1.21 -9.07
CA ASP A 269 11.12 -1.27 -8.49
C ASP A 269 11.82 0.10 -8.35
N ASP A 270 11.06 1.21 -8.42
CA ASP A 270 11.55 2.58 -8.28
C ASP A 270 10.93 3.29 -7.04
N PRO A 271 11.71 3.49 -5.96
CA PRO A 271 11.25 4.20 -4.76
C PRO A 271 10.83 5.66 -5.01
N SER A 272 11.18 6.26 -6.16
CA SER A 272 10.75 7.62 -6.49
C SER A 272 9.31 7.70 -7.02
N LEU A 273 8.70 6.54 -7.32
CA LEU A 273 7.28 6.44 -7.68
C LEU A 273 6.39 6.16 -6.47
N ALA A 274 6.95 5.94 -5.29
CA ALA A 274 6.19 5.68 -4.06
C ALA A 274 5.19 6.82 -3.75
N PRO A 275 4.04 6.53 -3.13
CA PRO A 275 3.13 7.56 -2.65
C PRO A 275 3.70 8.22 -1.39
N ASP A 276 3.18 9.39 -1.04
CA ASP A 276 3.55 10.09 0.19
C ASP A 276 2.84 9.49 1.42
N ILE A 277 1.67 8.89 1.23
CA ILE A 277 0.83 8.31 2.29
C ILE A 277 0.26 6.99 1.78
N VAL A 278 0.12 5.99 2.65
CA VAL A 278 -0.58 4.73 2.33
C VAL A 278 -1.80 4.56 3.25
N ASN A 279 -2.97 4.36 2.65
CA ASN A 279 -4.21 4.03 3.35
C ASN A 279 -4.51 2.53 3.27
N ASN A 280 -4.79 1.92 4.42
CA ASN A 280 -5.24 0.53 4.54
C ASN A 280 -6.57 0.50 5.31
N SER A 281 -7.69 0.45 4.58
CA SER A 281 -9.05 0.41 5.17
C SER A 281 -9.53 -1.02 5.40
N TRP A 282 -8.65 -1.88 5.86
CA TRP A 282 -8.91 -3.29 6.14
C TRP A 282 -8.27 -3.69 7.47
N GLY A 283 -8.81 -4.72 8.09
CA GLY A 283 -8.38 -5.19 9.41
C GLY A 283 -8.49 -6.70 9.54
N GLY A 284 -7.67 -7.27 10.42
CA GLY A 284 -7.79 -8.68 10.79
C GLY A 284 -8.80 -8.90 11.91
N GLN A 285 -9.09 -10.17 12.20
CA GLN A 285 -9.93 -10.56 13.34
C GLN A 285 -9.45 -9.95 14.67
N PRO A 286 -10.35 -9.70 15.65
CA PRO A 286 -10.00 -9.12 16.94
C PRO A 286 -8.83 -9.82 17.64
N GLY A 287 -7.74 -9.10 17.86
CA GLY A 287 -6.52 -9.60 18.51
C GLY A 287 -5.30 -8.73 18.18
N VAL A 288 -4.20 -8.90 18.92
CA VAL A 288 -2.91 -8.27 18.56
C VAL A 288 -2.19 -9.20 17.59
N ASN A 289 -2.32 -8.92 16.30
CA ASN A 289 -1.53 -9.59 15.26
C ASN A 289 -0.60 -8.56 14.59
N ASP A 290 0.66 -8.54 15.03
CA ASP A 290 1.66 -7.56 14.61
C ASP A 290 2.37 -7.95 13.29
N TRP A 291 1.86 -8.92 12.54
CA TRP A 291 2.53 -9.44 11.34
C TRP A 291 2.81 -8.35 10.30
N TYR A 292 1.92 -7.37 10.14
CA TYR A 292 2.05 -6.28 9.16
C TYR A 292 2.90 -5.09 9.68
N ARG A 293 3.30 -5.10 10.95
CA ARG A 293 4.08 -3.98 11.54
C ARG A 293 5.43 -3.74 10.83
N PRO A 294 6.22 -4.76 10.44
CA PRO A 294 7.48 -4.54 9.73
C PRO A 294 7.28 -3.82 8.39
N MET A 295 6.21 -4.15 7.64
CA MET A 295 5.81 -3.44 6.41
C MET A 295 5.62 -1.94 6.66
N VAL A 296 4.79 -1.60 7.66
CA VAL A 296 4.51 -0.20 8.04
C VAL A 296 5.78 0.51 8.49
N GLN A 297 6.68 -0.19 9.19
CA GLN A 297 7.95 0.38 9.62
C GLN A 297 8.87 0.67 8.42
N ALA A 298 8.93 -0.23 7.43
CA ALA A 298 9.68 -0.03 6.20
C ALA A 298 9.19 1.20 5.41
N TRP A 299 7.87 1.38 5.27
CA TRP A 299 7.29 2.58 4.67
C TRP A 299 7.66 3.86 5.43
N LYS A 300 7.53 3.85 6.75
CA LYS A 300 7.88 5.03 7.57
C LYS A 300 9.36 5.40 7.46
N ASP A 301 10.23 4.40 7.48
CA ASP A 301 11.67 4.62 7.41
C ASP A 301 12.14 4.99 6.00
N SER A 302 11.45 4.56 4.95
CA SER A 302 11.67 5.04 3.57
C SER A 302 11.11 6.44 3.34
N GLY A 303 10.30 6.94 4.27
CA GLY A 303 9.73 8.28 4.32
C GLY A 303 8.34 8.43 3.70
N ILE A 304 7.66 7.32 3.44
CA ILE A 304 6.20 7.31 3.27
C ILE A 304 5.58 7.63 4.65
N MET A 305 4.60 8.52 4.70
CA MET A 305 4.05 9.17 5.90
C MET A 305 5.05 10.07 6.65
N ARG A 306 6.19 10.39 6.04
CA ARG A 306 7.17 11.31 6.63
C ARG A 306 7.08 12.67 5.94
N HIS A 307 6.94 13.71 6.75
CA HIS A 307 6.92 15.07 6.26
C HIS A 307 8.30 15.52 5.73
N SER A 308 8.29 16.18 4.58
CA SER A 308 9.43 16.89 3.99
C SER A 308 9.85 18.07 4.89
N LEU A 309 11.11 18.13 5.33
CA LEU A 309 11.69 19.22 6.15
C LEU A 309 11.82 20.58 5.42
N GLN A 310 10.95 20.82 4.44
CA GLN A 310 11.11 21.88 3.45
C GLN A 310 10.09 23.01 3.57
N GLU A 311 9.24 22.93 4.58
CA GLU A 311 8.20 23.90 4.80
C GLU A 311 8.61 24.88 5.91
N THR A 312 8.29 26.17 5.73
CA THR A 312 8.37 27.09 6.88
C THR A 312 7.60 26.47 8.06
N PRO A 313 7.93 26.72 9.33
CA PRO A 313 7.21 26.14 10.47
C PRO A 313 5.68 26.32 10.40
N VAL A 314 5.23 27.33 9.65
CA VAL A 314 3.84 27.55 9.30
C VAL A 314 3.34 26.48 8.33
N GLN A 315 3.92 26.35 7.13
CA GLN A 315 3.58 25.33 6.14
C GLN A 315 3.66 23.90 6.74
N GLU A 316 4.70 23.62 7.54
CA GLU A 316 4.90 22.36 8.28
C GLU A 316 3.67 22.03 9.14
N MET A 317 3.15 23.03 9.87
CA MET A 317 1.91 22.87 10.64
C MET A 317 0.67 22.74 9.77
N LYS A 318 0.65 23.30 8.55
CA LYS A 318 -0.48 23.19 7.61
C LYS A 318 -0.59 21.75 7.09
N GLN A 319 0.49 21.17 6.59
CA GLN A 319 0.50 19.78 6.12
C GLN A 319 0.30 18.78 7.26
N LEU A 320 0.86 19.04 8.45
CA LEU A 320 0.60 18.20 9.61
C LEU A 320 -0.88 18.22 10.01
N ARG A 321 -1.55 19.38 9.91
CA ARG A 321 -3.01 19.48 10.13
C ARG A 321 -3.79 18.74 9.05
N LEU A 322 -3.44 18.87 7.77
CA LEU A 322 -4.08 18.11 6.71
C LEU A 322 -3.93 16.60 6.93
N LEU A 323 -2.71 16.12 7.22
CA LEU A 323 -2.44 14.71 7.51
C LEU A 323 -3.25 14.23 8.72
N GLN A 324 -3.32 15.03 9.79
CA GLN A 324 -4.15 14.72 10.96
C GLN A 324 -5.64 14.68 10.62
N THR A 325 -6.12 15.53 9.71
CA THR A 325 -7.52 15.54 9.26
C THR A 325 -7.82 14.32 8.37
N ILE A 326 -6.93 13.97 7.43
CA ILE A 326 -7.03 12.75 6.62
C ILE A 326 -7.05 11.52 7.55
N LEU A 327 -6.13 11.43 8.51
CA LEU A 327 -6.09 10.33 9.48
C LEU A 327 -7.32 10.24 10.39
N LYS A 328 -8.03 11.35 10.63
CA LYS A 328 -9.31 11.35 11.37
C LYS A 328 -10.47 10.87 10.51
N ALA A 329 -10.44 11.11 9.20
CA ALA A 329 -11.46 10.62 8.28
C ALA A 329 -11.34 9.11 8.01
N MET A 330 -10.14 8.55 8.19
CA MET A 330 -9.87 7.11 8.06
C MET A 330 -10.27 6.27 9.30
N GLN A 331 -10.79 6.88 10.37
CA GLN A 331 -11.20 6.20 11.63
C GLN A 331 -12.71 6.22 11.82
#